data_AF-A0A7G9L8F1-F1
#
_entry.id   AF-A0A7G9L8F1-F1
#
_cell.length_a   1.000
_cell.length_b   1.000
_cell.length_c   1.000
_cell.angle_alpha   90.00
_cell.angle_beta   90.00
_cell.angle_gamma   90.00
#
_symmetry.space_group_name_H-M   'P 1'
#
loop_
_entity.id
_entity.type
_entity.pdbx_description
1 polymer ?
#
loop_
_entity_poly.entity_id
_entity_poly.type
_entity_poly.pdbx_seq_one_letter_code
_entity_poly.pdbx_strand_id
1 'polypeptide(L)'
;MTLKINSLSRYRKRLNIPLHDIAHLLNIDTSNLSKIEQGIREPNPRIILLYHILFKAPLIELFADQYDELKVLFKRRSRSLVEQLQIEQPPKSNNRIAYINEFVNSLNQE
;
A
#
# COMPACT_ATOMS: atom_id res chain seq x y z
N MET A 1 -20.05 5.72 -11.54
CA MET A 1 -18.60 5.50 -11.29
C MET A 1 -18.27 6.14 -9.96
N THR A 2 -18.02 5.34 -8.93
CA THR A 2 -17.53 5.83 -7.64
C THR A 2 -16.06 6.22 -7.84
N LEU A 3 -15.77 7.52 -7.92
CA LEU A 3 -14.38 8.00 -7.96
C LEU A 3 -13.72 7.59 -6.65
N LYS A 4 -12.79 6.63 -6.70
CA LYS A 4 -11.91 6.33 -5.57
C LYS A 4 -11.12 7.62 -5.28
N ILE A 5 -11.43 8.26 -4.17
CA ILE A 5 -10.74 9.47 -3.73
C ILE A 5 -9.33 9.03 -3.32
N ASN A 6 -8.34 9.29 -4.18
CA ASN A 6 -6.95 9.12 -3.80
C ASN A 6 -6.64 10.03 -2.60
N SER A 7 -6.15 9.43 -1.51
CA SER A 7 -5.88 10.10 -0.23
C SER A 7 -4.88 11.24 -0.36
N LEU A 8 -4.02 11.23 -1.40
CA LEU A 8 -3.00 12.24 -1.65
C LEU A 8 -3.58 13.66 -1.71
N SER A 9 -4.62 13.89 -2.53
CA SER A 9 -5.15 15.24 -2.75
C SER A 9 -5.63 15.93 -1.47
N ARG A 10 -6.11 15.14 -0.50
CA ARG A 10 -6.58 15.63 0.81
C ARG A 10 -5.46 16.30 1.60
N TYR A 11 -4.26 15.72 1.62
CA TYR A 11 -3.15 16.26 2.40
C TYR A 11 -2.70 17.61 1.87
N ARG A 12 -2.58 17.74 0.55
CA ARG A 12 -2.22 18.99 -0.11
C ARG A 12 -3.30 20.07 0.11
N LYS A 13 -4.57 19.72 -0.15
CA LYS A 13 -5.70 20.66 -0.03
C LYS A 13 -5.91 21.15 1.39
N ARG A 14 -5.68 20.31 2.42
CA ARG A 14 -5.80 20.71 3.83
C ARG A 14 -4.88 21.88 4.20
N LEU A 15 -3.73 21.99 3.55
CA LEU A 15 -2.76 23.06 3.80
C LEU A 15 -2.84 24.19 2.75
N ASN A 16 -3.86 24.19 1.89
CA ASN A 16 -4.03 25.14 0.78
C ASN A 16 -2.82 25.23 -0.16
N ILE A 17 -2.06 24.15 -0.32
CA ILE A 17 -0.88 24.15 -1.18
C ILE A 17 -1.31 23.98 -2.65
N PRO A 18 -0.87 24.85 -3.56
CA PRO A 18 -1.13 24.71 -4.99
C PRO A 18 -0.60 23.39 -5.58
N LEU A 19 -1.33 22.85 -6.57
CA LEU A 19 -0.92 21.62 -7.26
C LEU A 19 0.41 21.79 -8.01
N HIS A 20 0.64 22.98 -8.58
CA HIS A 20 1.85 23.27 -9.37
C HIS A 20 3.13 23.28 -8.53
N ASP A 21 3.06 23.71 -7.26
CA ASP A 21 4.21 23.69 -6.34
C ASP A 21 4.67 22.26 -6.08
N ILE A 22 3.72 21.36 -5.81
CA ILE A 22 4.03 19.94 -5.58
C ILE A 22 4.53 19.28 -6.86
N ALA A 23 3.95 19.61 -8.01
CA ALA A 23 4.42 19.12 -9.30
C ALA A 23 5.85 19.57 -9.60
N HIS A 24 6.18 20.83 -9.29
CA HIS A 24 7.53 21.37 -9.40
C HIS A 24 8.54 20.62 -8.51
N LEU A 25 8.21 20.40 -7.23
CA LEU A 25 9.06 19.63 -6.32
C LEU A 25 9.28 18.18 -6.76
N LEU A 26 8.29 17.58 -7.44
CA LEU A 26 8.37 16.23 -7.99
C LEU A 26 9.05 16.17 -9.36
N ASN A 27 9.34 17.31 -9.98
CA ASN A 27 9.80 17.41 -11.36
C ASN A 27 8.89 16.65 -12.35
N ILE A 28 7.57 16.86 -12.23
CA ILE A 28 6.55 16.30 -13.13
C ILE A 28 5.56 17.37 -13.57
N ASP A 29 4.82 17.10 -14.65
CA ASP A 29 3.75 17.99 -15.09
C ASP A 29 2.60 18.07 -14.08
N THR A 30 2.05 19.26 -13.88
CA THR A 30 0.84 19.49 -13.07
C THR A 30 -0.32 18.61 -13.53
N SER A 31 -0.45 18.36 -14.84
CA SER A 31 -1.48 17.47 -15.40
C SER A 31 -1.29 16.01 -15.00
N ASN A 32 -0.04 15.54 -14.92
CA ASN A 32 0.29 14.21 -14.42
C ASN A 32 -0.04 14.09 -12.94
N LEU A 33 0.35 15.06 -12.11
CA LEU A 33 0.00 15.05 -10.70
C LEU A 33 -1.52 15.12 -10.47
N SER A 34 -2.25 15.90 -11.27
CA SER A 34 -3.71 16.00 -11.22
C SER A 34 -4.38 14.63 -11.42
N LYS A 35 -3.98 13.90 -12.48
CA LYS A 35 -4.50 12.54 -12.75
C LYS A 35 -4.21 11.58 -11.60
N ILE A 36 -3.05 11.72 -10.98
CA ILE A 36 -2.66 10.89 -9.83
C ILE A 36 -3.55 11.20 -8.63
N GLU A 37 -3.70 12.48 -8.26
CA GLU A 37 -4.55 12.94 -7.17
C GLU A 37 -6.05 12.63 -7.37
N GLN A 38 -6.48 12.44 -8.62
CA GLN A 38 -7.85 12.01 -8.97
C GLN A 38 -8.03 10.48 -8.97
N GLY A 39 -6.97 9.71 -8.73
CA GLY A 39 -7.01 8.25 -8.80
C GLY A 39 -7.11 7.69 -10.22
N ILE A 40 -6.89 8.52 -11.25
CA ILE A 40 -6.87 8.09 -12.66
C ILE A 40 -5.55 7.38 -12.99
N ARG A 41 -4.47 7.76 -12.32
CA ARG A 41 -3.13 7.16 -12.49
C ARG A 41 -2.56 6.78 -11.14
N GLU A 42 -1.97 5.58 -11.07
CA GLU A 42 -1.29 5.14 -9.85
C GLU A 42 -0.05 6.01 -9.54
N PRO A 43 0.11 6.45 -8.29
CA PRO A 43 1.33 7.11 -7.85
C PRO A 43 2.49 6.11 -7.81
N ASN A 44 3.67 6.54 -8.28
CA ASN A 44 4.89 5.78 -8.03
C ASN A 44 5.38 5.99 -6.57
N PRO A 45 6.30 5.16 -6.07
CA PRO A 45 6.78 5.28 -4.68
C PRO A 45 7.41 6.65 -4.34
N ARG A 46 8.06 7.34 -5.29
CA ARG A 46 8.65 8.66 -5.04
C ARG A 46 7.58 9.70 -4.71
N ILE A 47 6.44 9.64 -5.40
CA ILE A 47 5.31 10.53 -5.13
C ILE A 47 4.75 10.27 -3.74
N ILE A 48 4.52 8.99 -3.38
CA ILE A 48 4.03 8.63 -2.05
C ILE A 48 4.97 9.11 -0.94
N LEU A 49 6.27 8.86 -1.08
CA LEU A 49 7.28 9.30 -0.11
C LEU A 49 7.34 10.81 0.02
N LEU A 50 7.23 11.56 -1.07
CA LEU A 50 7.19 13.02 -1.00
C LEU A 50 5.96 13.51 -0.24
N TYR A 51 4.81 12.91 -0.43
CA TYR A 51 3.61 13.24 0.35
C TYR A 51 3.77 12.93 1.85
N HIS A 52 4.40 11.80 2.18
CA HIS A 52 4.76 11.48 3.56
C HIS A 52 5.71 12.54 4.15
N ILE A 53 6.75 12.94 3.41
CA ILE A 53 7.76 13.90 3.88
C ILE A 53 7.14 15.29 4.10
N LEU A 54 6.41 15.80 3.11
CA LEU A 54 5.87 17.17 3.10
C LEU A 54 4.69 17.32 4.05
N PHE A 55 3.78 16.35 4.07
CA PHE A 55 2.49 16.51 4.77
C PHE A 55 2.38 15.67 6.06
N LYS A 56 3.43 14.89 6.38
CA LYS A 56 3.41 13.93 7.49
C LYS A 56 2.26 12.93 7.39
N ALA A 57 1.86 12.62 6.16
CA ALA A 57 0.84 11.62 5.87
C ALA A 57 1.34 10.23 6.30
N PRO A 58 0.59 9.47 7.12
CA PRO A 58 0.98 8.11 7.47
C PRO A 58 1.06 7.23 6.22
N LEU A 59 2.15 6.48 6.04
CA LEU A 59 2.32 5.62 4.86
C LEU A 59 1.18 4.58 4.74
N ILE A 60 0.68 4.09 5.87
CA ILE A 60 -0.45 3.16 5.90
C ILE A 60 -1.73 3.77 5.29
N GLU A 61 -1.96 5.07 5.46
CA GLU A 61 -3.11 5.77 4.84
C GLU A 61 -2.88 6.05 3.35
N LEU A 62 -1.63 6.23 2.93
CA LEU A 62 -1.27 6.43 1.53
C LEU A 62 -1.32 5.13 0.71
N PHE A 63 -1.17 3.99 1.39
CA PHE A 63 -1.19 2.66 0.79
C PHE A 63 -2.39 1.81 1.20
N ALA A 64 -3.43 2.38 1.84
CA ALA A 64 -4.50 1.61 2.49
C ALA A 64 -5.10 0.52 1.57
N ASP A 65 -5.53 0.90 0.36
CA ASP A 65 -6.07 -0.03 -0.63
C ASP A 65 -5.07 -1.15 -0.97
N GLN A 66 -3.82 -0.77 -1.28
CA GLN A 66 -2.77 -1.73 -1.64
C GLN A 66 -2.43 -2.64 -0.45
N TYR A 67 -2.46 -2.12 0.77
CA TYR A 67 -2.20 -2.85 1.99
C TYR A 67 -3.29 -3.90 2.24
N ASP A 68 -4.56 -3.54 2.11
CA ASP A 68 -5.69 -4.46 2.25
C ASP A 68 -5.69 -5.54 1.17
N GLU A 69 -5.42 -5.16 -0.08
CA GLU A 69 -5.28 -6.11 -1.19
C GLU A 69 -4.13 -7.10 -0.94
N LEU A 70 -2.98 -6.62 -0.48
CA LEU A 70 -1.84 -7.45 -0.13
C LEU A 70 -2.13 -8.36 1.06
N LYS A 71 -2.85 -7.88 2.08
CA LYS A 71 -3.29 -8.70 3.23
C LYS A 71 -4.11 -9.89 2.75
N VAL A 72 -5.13 -9.67 1.92
CA VAL A 72 -5.98 -10.75 1.37
C VAL A 72 -5.14 -11.72 0.55
N LEU A 73 -4.26 -11.19 -0.31
CA LEU A 73 -3.37 -12.01 -1.13
C LEU A 73 -2.43 -12.89 -0.30
N PHE A 74 -1.82 -12.32 0.74
CA PHE A 74 -0.89 -13.00 1.63
C PHE A 74 -1.58 -14.08 2.44
N LYS A 75 -2.80 -13.86 2.95
CA LYS A 75 -3.59 -14.91 3.62
C LYS A 75 -3.80 -16.12 2.70
N ARG A 76 -4.25 -15.87 1.47
CA ARG A 76 -4.49 -16.94 0.48
C ARG A 76 -3.21 -17.70 0.13
N ARG A 77 -2.12 -16.99 -0.18
CA ARG A 77 -0.84 -17.62 -0.56
C ARG A 77 -0.20 -18.36 0.60
N SER A 78 -0.31 -17.84 1.81
CA SER A 78 0.21 -18.48 3.02
C SER A 78 -0.47 -19.83 3.27
N ARG A 79 -1.80 -19.90 3.12
CA ARG A 79 -2.54 -21.16 3.23
C ARG A 79 -2.06 -22.21 2.22
N SER A 80 -1.95 -21.82 0.96
CA SER A 80 -1.45 -22.71 -0.10
C SER A 80 -0.02 -23.19 0.17
N LEU A 81 0.85 -22.33 0.69
CA LEU A 81 2.22 -22.70 1.05
C LEU A 81 2.26 -23.67 2.24
N VAL A 82 1.44 -23.47 3.27
CA VAL A 82 1.36 -24.40 4.40
C VAL A 82 0.89 -25.79 3.94
N GLU A 83 -0.13 -25.85 3.08
CA GLU A 83 -0.64 -27.12 2.51
C GLU A 83 0.48 -27.86 1.74
N GLN A 84 1.29 -27.15 0.94
CA GLN A 84 2.45 -27.73 0.26
C GLN A 84 3.51 -28.24 1.23
N LEU A 85 3.85 -27.44 2.25
CA LEU A 85 4.88 -27.79 3.23
C LEU A 85 4.49 -28.97 4.14
N GLN A 86 3.20 -29.22 4.32
CA GLN A 86 2.72 -30.39 5.05
C GLN A 86 2.88 -31.68 4.23
N ILE A 87 2.81 -31.59 2.91
CA ILE A 87 3.07 -32.69 1.98
C ILE A 87 4.59 -32.96 1.88
N GLU A 88 5.41 -31.91 1.93
CA GLU A 88 6.87 -31.99 1.81
C GLU A 88 7.58 -32.17 3.17
N GLN A 89 8.05 -33.40 3.46
CA GLN A 89 8.92 -33.76 4.59
C GLN A 89 8.75 -32.92 5.88
N PRO A 90 7.83 -33.31 6.78
CA PRO A 90 7.40 -32.50 7.94
C PRO A 90 8.51 -31.97 8.86
N PRO A 91 9.57 -32.75 9.22
CA PRO A 91 10.55 -32.30 10.21
C PRO A 91 11.29 -31.01 9.82
N LYS A 92 11.55 -30.80 8.53
CA LYS A 92 12.22 -29.58 8.02
C LYS A 92 11.24 -28.42 7.81
N SER A 93 9.96 -28.73 7.66
CA SER A 93 8.89 -27.78 7.34
C SER A 93 8.21 -27.21 8.58
N ASN A 94 8.31 -27.85 9.76
CA ASN A 94 7.62 -27.42 10.98
C ASN A 94 7.90 -25.97 11.37
N ASN A 95 9.16 -25.52 11.37
CA ASN A 95 9.49 -24.13 11.70
C ASN A 95 8.92 -23.13 10.69
N ARG A 96 8.91 -23.50 9.41
CA ARG A 96 8.36 -22.67 8.32
C ARG A 96 6.85 -22.54 8.46
N ILE A 97 6.16 -23.66 8.70
CA ILE A 97 4.70 -23.70 8.93
C ILE A 97 4.33 -22.88 10.15
N ALA A 98 5.06 -23.02 11.26
CA ALA A 98 4.82 -22.26 12.49
C ALA A 98 4.91 -20.75 12.25
N TYR A 99 5.99 -20.29 11.62
CA TYR A 99 6.18 -18.87 11.27
C TYR A 99 5.06 -18.34 10.37
N ILE A 100 4.67 -19.09 9.32
CA ILE A 100 3.62 -18.67 8.39
C ILE A 100 2.26 -18.56 9.12
N ASN A 101 1.94 -19.52 9.99
CA ASN A 101 0.71 -19.50 10.76
C ASN A 101 0.65 -18.33 11.76
N GLU A 102 1.76 -18.04 12.46
CA GLU A 102 1.86 -16.88 13.35
C GLU A 102 1.60 -15.58 12.61
N PHE A 103 2.24 -15.38 11.45
CA PHE A 103 2.03 -14.23 10.59
C PHE A 103 0.58 -14.12 10.09
N VAL A 104 -0.04 -15.20 9.63
CA VAL A 104 -1.45 -15.16 9.18
C VAL A 104 -2.38 -14.80 10.33
N ASN A 105 -2.11 -15.28 11.54
CA ASN A 105 -2.90 -14.95 12.73
C ASN A 105 -2.79 -13.45 13.06
N SER A 106 -1.58 -12.86 12.98
CA SER A 106 -1.42 -11.42 13.22
C SER A 106 -2.18 -10.57 12.19
N LEU A 107 -2.27 -11.03 10.94
CA LEU A 107 -3.08 -10.35 9.90
C LEU A 107 -4.60 -10.42 10.13
N ASN A 108 -5.09 -11.25 11.07
CA ASN A 108 -6.51 -11.39 11.40
C ASN A 108 -6.93 -10.60 12.66
N GLN A 109 -5.96 -10.04 13.41
CA GLN A 109 -6.19 -9.35 14.69
C GLN A 109 -6.18 -7.81 14.60
N GLU A 110 -5.87 -7.25 13.42
CA GLU A 110 -5.99 -5.83 13.07
C GLU A 110 -7.29 -5.54 12.32
#